data_AF-A0A1H7P7Y5-F1
#
_entry.id   AF-A0A1H7P7Y5-F1
#
_cell.length_a   1.000
_cell.length_b   1.000
_cell.length_c   1.000
_cell.angle_alpha   90.00
_cell.angle_beta   90.00
_cell.angle_gamma   90.00
#
_symmetry.space_group_name_H-M   'P 1'
#
loop_
_entity.id
_entity.type
_entity.pdbx_description
1 polymer ?
#
loop_
_entity_poly.entity_id
_entity_poly.type
_entity_poly.pdbx_seq_one_letter_code
_entity_poly.pdbx_strand_id
1 'polypeptide(L)'
;MNGEAPSGIEWDAFQGIASVTYAYGLTAYMHPDTPQDVLDAFAAAAEAINADPEFQAESQEVTNGARLNAGPDTEAAIKAALAPSEEVKTYLRDLLSKKYGVNF
;
A
#
# COMPACT_ATOMS: atom_id res chain seq x y z
N MET A 1 -20.08 -17.94 -6.96
CA MET A 1 -18.81 -17.36 -7.46
C MET A 1 -18.02 -18.52 -8.05
N ASN A 2 -17.82 -18.56 -9.36
CA ASN A 2 -17.27 -19.71 -10.08
C ASN A 2 -15.92 -19.38 -10.72
N GLY A 3 -15.00 -18.78 -9.96
CA GLY A 3 -13.64 -18.45 -10.42
C GLY A 3 -12.59 -19.04 -9.48
N GLU A 4 -11.44 -19.41 -10.04
CA GLU A 4 -10.24 -19.77 -9.28
C GLU A 4 -9.49 -18.50 -8.84
N ALA A 5 -8.78 -18.59 -7.71
CA ALA A 5 -7.94 -17.48 -7.27
C ALA A 5 -6.84 -17.24 -8.32
N PRO A 6 -6.59 -15.97 -8.70
CA PRO A 6 -5.48 -15.66 -9.60
C PRO A 6 -4.15 -16.09 -8.98
N SER A 7 -3.22 -16.51 -9.83
CA SER A 7 -1.91 -17.01 -9.43
C SER A 7 -0.89 -16.82 -10.56
N GLY A 8 0.38 -17.07 -10.27
CA GLY A 8 1.49 -16.95 -11.23
C GLY A 8 2.18 -15.59 -11.22
N ILE A 9 3.24 -15.47 -12.01
CA ILE A 9 4.15 -14.31 -11.96
C ILE A 9 3.46 -13.00 -12.34
N GLU A 10 2.46 -13.04 -13.23
CA GLU A 10 1.66 -11.88 -13.60
C GLU A 10 0.81 -11.38 -12.44
N TRP A 11 0.24 -12.29 -11.65
CA TRP A 11 -0.52 -11.95 -10.46
C TRP A 11 0.38 -11.40 -9.37
N ASP A 12 1.53 -12.03 -9.11
CA ASP A 12 2.50 -11.56 -8.11
C ASP A 12 3.04 -10.17 -8.48
N ALA A 13 3.33 -9.94 -9.76
CA ALA A 13 3.75 -8.64 -10.27
C ALA A 13 2.64 -7.58 -10.15
N PHE A 14 1.38 -7.94 -10.43
CA PHE A 14 0.24 -7.07 -10.19
C PHE A 14 0.11 -6.73 -8.71
N GLN A 15 0.17 -7.71 -7.81
CA GLN A 15 0.09 -7.47 -6.36
C GLN A 15 1.21 -6.55 -5.87
N GLY A 16 2.44 -6.75 -6.36
CA GLY A 16 3.57 -5.87 -6.05
C GLY A 16 3.31 -4.41 -6.44
N ILE A 17 2.93 -4.16 -7.69
CA ILE A 17 2.63 -2.79 -8.17
C ILE A 17 1.40 -2.22 -7.46
N ALA A 18 0.32 -2.99 -7.33
CA ALA A 18 -0.91 -2.52 -6.74
C ALA A 18 -0.73 -2.11 -5.27
N SER A 19 0.07 -2.87 -4.52
CA SER A 19 0.40 -2.54 -3.13
C SER A 19 1.09 -1.18 -3.04
N VAL A 20 2.12 -0.94 -3.85
CA VAL A 20 2.89 0.31 -3.77
C VAL A 20 2.18 1.52 -4.39
N THR A 21 1.30 1.32 -5.37
CA THR A 21 0.62 2.43 -6.07
C THR A 21 -0.77 2.75 -5.54
N TYR A 22 -1.55 1.76 -5.13
CA TYR A 22 -2.91 1.98 -4.61
C TYR A 22 -2.95 1.95 -3.09
N ALA A 23 -2.37 0.92 -2.46
CA ALA A 23 -2.46 0.79 -1.00
C ALA A 23 -1.54 1.79 -0.27
N TYR A 24 -0.33 2.00 -0.78
CA TYR A 24 0.67 2.87 -0.15
C TYR A 24 0.99 4.15 -0.95
N GLY A 25 0.39 4.33 -2.12
CA GLY A 25 0.58 5.55 -2.92
C GLY A 25 0.03 6.82 -2.25
N LEU A 26 -0.87 6.66 -1.27
CA LEU A 26 -1.49 7.74 -0.50
C LEU A 26 -1.00 7.78 0.96
N THR A 27 0.12 7.11 1.26
CA THR A 27 0.68 7.10 2.61
C THR A 27 1.37 8.44 2.92
N ALA A 28 1.07 9.00 4.08
CA ALA A 28 1.86 10.09 4.65
C ALA A 28 3.13 9.53 5.29
N TYR A 29 4.28 10.07 4.90
CA TYR A 29 5.58 9.69 5.46
C TYR A 29 6.11 10.78 6.38
N MET A 30 6.82 10.36 7.42
CA MET A 30 7.53 11.26 8.32
C MET A 30 9.03 11.06 8.21
N HIS A 31 9.79 12.09 8.57
CA HIS A 31 11.24 12.00 8.57
C HIS A 31 11.73 11.04 9.68
N PRO A 32 12.83 10.29 9.49
CA PRO A 32 13.32 9.35 10.49
C PRO A 32 13.70 9.95 11.86
N ASP A 33 13.88 11.28 11.94
CA ASP A 33 14.19 11.99 13.19
C ASP A 33 12.95 12.61 13.85
N THR A 34 11.74 12.38 13.33
CA THR A 34 10.52 12.88 13.94
C THR A 34 10.42 12.39 15.39
N PRO A 35 10.21 13.31 16.36
CA PRO A 35 10.05 12.94 17.77
C PRO A 35 8.92 11.93 18.00
N GLN A 36 9.12 11.02 18.96
CA GLN A 36 8.17 9.93 19.24
C GLN A 36 6.79 10.45 19.64
N ASP A 37 6.72 11.53 20.42
CA ASP A 37 5.46 12.15 20.81
C ASP A 37 4.64 12.68 19.62
N VAL A 38 5.32 13.13 18.56
CA VAL A 38 4.67 13.51 17.31
C VAL A 38 4.17 12.28 16.55
N LEU A 39 4.96 11.19 16.49
CA LEU A 39 4.52 9.93 15.88
C LEU A 39 3.26 9.38 16.58
N ASP A 40 3.28 9.40 17.92
CA ASP A 40 2.18 8.92 18.76
C ASP A 40 0.90 9.77 18.54
N ALA A 41 1.05 11.10 18.40
CA ALA A 41 -0.07 11.98 18.12
C ALA A 41 -0.76 11.67 16.78
N PHE A 42 0.00 11.33 15.74
CA PHE A 42 -0.57 10.93 14.45
C PHE A 42 -1.20 9.53 14.50
N ALA A 43 -0.61 8.59 15.23
CA ALA A 43 -1.22 7.27 15.43
C ALA A 43 -2.57 7.41 16.16
N ALA A 44 -2.62 8.19 17.23
CA ALA A 44 -3.85 8.48 17.96
C ALA A 44 -4.90 9.21 17.09
N ALA A 45 -4.47 10.14 16.22
CA ALA A 45 -5.36 10.81 15.28
C ALA A 45 -5.97 9.83 14.27
N ALA A 46 -5.17 8.88 13.73
CA ALA A 46 -5.68 7.86 12.82
C ALA A 46 -6.71 6.94 13.50
N GLU A 47 -6.47 6.56 14.76
CA GLU A 47 -7.45 5.81 15.57
C GLU A 47 -8.73 6.59 15.81
N ALA A 48 -8.63 7.89 16.15
CA ALA A 48 -9.79 8.75 16.35
C ALA A 48 -10.64 8.89 15.08
N ILE A 49 -10.00 9.09 13.91
CA ILE A 49 -10.69 9.14 12.61
C ILE A 49 -11.38 7.80 12.31
N ASN A 50 -10.71 6.68 12.58
CA ASN A 50 -11.31 5.35 12.36
C ASN A 50 -12.49 5.05 13.30
N ALA A 51 -12.56 5.73 14.45
CA ALA A 51 -13.65 5.62 15.41
C ALA A 51 -14.80 6.60 15.15
N ASP A 52 -14.60 7.61 14.30
CA ASP A 52 -15.61 8.62 13.96
C ASP A 52 -16.71 8.02 13.05
N PRO A 53 -17.96 7.90 13.53
CA PRO A 53 -19.06 7.35 12.74
C PRO A 53 -19.38 8.13 11.46
N GLU A 54 -19.19 9.45 11.44
CA GLU A 54 -19.44 10.27 10.26
C GLU A 54 -18.41 9.97 9.17
N PHE A 55 -17.13 9.90 9.56
CA PHE A 55 -16.06 9.48 8.65
C PHE A 55 -16.30 8.05 8.15
N GLN A 56 -16.71 7.13 9.03
CA GLN A 56 -16.99 5.75 8.62
C GLN A 56 -18.18 5.68 7.64
N ALA A 57 -19.22 6.49 7.82
CA ALA A 57 -20.36 6.53 6.90
C ALA A 57 -19.94 7.04 5.51
N GLU A 58 -19.23 8.17 5.45
CA GLU A 58 -18.78 8.76 4.18
C GLU A 58 -17.76 7.86 3.47
N SER A 59 -16.85 7.23 4.22
CA SER A 59 -15.84 6.34 3.63
C SER A 59 -16.45 5.12 2.94
N GLN A 60 -17.68 4.69 3.29
CA GLN A 60 -18.36 3.62 2.54
C GLN A 60 -18.61 4.01 1.08
N GLU A 61 -18.96 5.27 0.84
CA GLU A 61 -19.27 5.75 -0.52
C GLU A 61 -17.99 6.02 -1.32
N VAL A 62 -16.94 6.52 -0.67
CA VAL A 62 -15.72 6.99 -1.33
C VAL A 62 -14.67 5.88 -1.48
N THR A 63 -14.42 5.12 -0.41
CA THR A 63 -13.33 4.14 -0.33
C THR A 63 -13.81 2.74 0.04
N ASN A 64 -15.12 2.50 0.02
CA ASN A 64 -15.73 1.23 0.45
C ASN A 64 -15.35 0.85 1.89
N GLY A 65 -15.28 1.86 2.78
CA GLY A 65 -15.05 1.69 4.21
C GLY A 65 -13.59 1.44 4.60
N ALA A 66 -12.64 1.86 3.76
CA ALA A 66 -11.23 1.66 4.05
C ALA A 66 -10.81 2.43 5.32
N ARG A 67 -10.10 1.74 6.20
CA ARG A 67 -9.56 2.31 7.44
C ARG A 67 -8.14 2.83 7.25
N LEU A 68 -7.80 3.86 8.02
CA LEU A 68 -6.44 4.36 8.12
C LEU A 68 -5.57 3.38 8.90
N ASN A 69 -4.31 3.25 8.50
CA ASN A 69 -3.28 2.49 9.23
C ASN A 69 -2.16 3.46 9.61
N ALA A 70 -1.60 3.30 10.81
CA ALA A 70 -0.49 4.09 11.31
C ALA A 70 0.50 3.23 12.10
N GLY A 71 1.69 3.76 12.34
CA GLY A 71 2.68 3.15 13.23
C GLY A 71 3.47 1.97 12.63
N PRO A 72 4.17 1.21 13.49
CA PRO A 72 5.18 0.23 13.08
C PRO A 72 4.68 -0.87 12.14
N ASP A 73 3.44 -1.34 12.34
CA ASP A 73 2.85 -2.38 11.50
C ASP A 73 2.64 -1.90 10.05
N THR A 74 2.28 -0.63 9.89
CA THR A 74 2.14 0.02 8.58
C THR A 74 3.50 0.12 7.90
N GLU A 75 4.54 0.52 8.64
CA GLU A 75 5.91 0.58 8.11
C GLU A 75 6.42 -0.79 7.66
N ALA A 76 6.18 -1.84 8.46
CA ALA A 76 6.56 -3.21 8.12
C ALA A 76 5.89 -3.67 6.82
N ALA A 77 4.59 -3.41 6.67
CA ALA A 77 3.84 -3.78 5.48
C ALA A 77 4.32 -3.03 4.22
N ILE A 78 4.62 -1.74 4.34
CA ILE A 78 5.20 -0.94 3.24
C ILE A 78 6.58 -1.49 2.84
N LYS A 79 7.45 -1.78 3.80
CA LYS A 79 8.79 -2.33 3.51
C LYS A 79 8.71 -3.68 2.80
N ALA A 80 7.76 -4.54 3.20
CA ALA A 80 7.53 -5.80 2.52
C ALA A 80 7.05 -5.59 1.07
N ALA A 81 6.12 -4.66 0.84
CA ALA A 81 5.63 -4.35 -0.50
C ALA A 81 6.70 -3.73 -1.41
N LEU A 82 7.65 -2.97 -0.86
CA LEU A 82 8.78 -2.39 -1.58
C LEU A 82 9.91 -3.40 -1.87
N ALA A 83 9.80 -4.64 -1.37
CA ALA A 83 10.79 -5.68 -1.54
C ALA A 83 10.23 -6.89 -2.33
N PRO A 84 9.76 -6.71 -3.59
CA PRO A 84 9.33 -7.84 -4.40
C PRO A 84 10.49 -8.79 -4.69
N SER A 85 10.17 -10.05 -5.02
CA SER A 85 11.18 -11.05 -5.40
C SER A 85 11.96 -10.63 -6.65
N GLU A 86 13.17 -11.16 -6.83
CA GLU A 86 13.97 -10.90 -8.04
C GLU A 86 13.27 -11.38 -9.32
N GLU A 87 12.47 -12.44 -9.24
CA GLU A 87 11.66 -12.93 -10.35
C GLU A 87 10.61 -11.89 -10.77
N VAL A 88 9.88 -11.31 -9.81
CA VAL A 88 8.91 -10.24 -10.05
C VAL A 88 9.60 -9.00 -10.63
N LYS A 89 10.75 -8.60 -10.07
CA LYS A 89 11.52 -7.45 -10.60
C LYS A 89 11.95 -7.69 -12.05
N THR A 90 12.42 -8.89 -12.36
CA THR A 90 12.84 -9.27 -13.71
C THR A 90 11.66 -9.22 -14.67
N TYR A 91 10.53 -9.86 -14.30
CA TYR A 91 9.31 -9.84 -15.10
C TYR A 91 8.83 -8.42 -15.38
N LEU A 92 8.81 -7.55 -14.37
CA LEU A 92 8.39 -6.15 -14.52
C LEU A 92 9.34 -5.35 -15.42
N ARG A 93 10.66 -5.48 -15.25
CA ARG A 93 11.64 -4.82 -16.13
C ARG A 93 11.50 -5.27 -17.57
N ASP A 94 11.31 -6.57 -17.80
CA ASP A 94 11.08 -7.13 -19.12
C ASP A 94 9.80 -6.61 -19.76
N LEU A 95 8.69 -6.59 -19.00
CA LEU A 95 7.42 -6.06 -19.46
C LEU A 95 7.55 -4.59 -19.86
N LEU A 96 8.15 -3.77 -18.99
CA LEU A 96 8.36 -2.34 -19.21
C LEU A 96 9.29 -2.06 -20.40
N SER A 97 10.37 -2.83 -20.54
CA SER A 97 11.31 -2.64 -21.66
C SER A 97 10.72 -3.11 -22.99
N LYS A 98 10.16 -4.34 -23.04
CA LYS A 98 9.72 -4.98 -24.29
C LYS A 98 8.40 -4.40 -24.81
N LYS A 99 7.45 -4.12 -23.92
CA LYS A 99 6.11 -3.66 -24.30
C LYS A 99 6.01 -2.14 -24.35
N TYR A 100 6.69 -1.44 -23.45
CA TYR A 100 6.54 0.00 -23.26
C TYR A 100 7.81 0.81 -23.59
N GLY A 101 8.91 0.16 -23.98
CA GLY A 101 10.13 0.85 -24.43
C GLY A 101 10.89 1.60 -23.34
N VAL A 102 10.71 1.22 -22.06
CA VAL A 102 11.42 1.84 -20.94
C VAL A 102 12.88 1.41 -20.92
N ASN A 103 13.79 2.38 -20.69
CA ASN A 103 15.22 2.13 -20.46
C ASN A 103 15.56 2.37 -18.99
N PHE A 104 16.32 1.47 -18.38
CA PHE A 104 16.70 1.49 -16.95
C PHE A 104 18.20 1.70 -16.74
#